data_AF-A0A519Y2W8-F1
#
_entry.id   AF-A0A519Y2W8-F1
#
_cell.length_a   1.000
_cell.length_b   1.000
_cell.length_c   1.000
_cell.angle_alpha   90.00
_cell.angle_beta   90.00
_cell.angle_gamma   90.00
#
_symmetry.space_group_name_H-M   'P 1'
#
loop_
_entity.id
_entity.type
_entity.pdbx_description
1 polymer ?
#
loop_
_entity_poly.entity_id
_entity_poly.type
_entity_poly.pdbx_seq_one_letter_code
_entity_poly.pdbx_strand_id
1 'polypeptide(L)'
;GTGNKGLFFMVFTLSSLLIRFVAGKVSDQYGRTFIIKISLAILMVSLLGIAFATSSFWLMAASAVYGVATGMLSPTVSAWTIDLSKPGQRGKAVATMYIFLEIGIGAGALLAGSMFITDVSTIPYIFYICAAITFMALVYLWVIYKPKANLDTKTIS
;
A
#
# COMPACT_ATOMS: atom_id res chain seq x y z
N GLY A 1 4.81 -25.87 -15.17
CA GLY A 1 6.00 -25.59 -14.33
C GLY A 1 6.29 -24.11 -14.08
N THR A 2 6.02 -23.18 -15.00
CA THR A 2 6.46 -21.76 -14.87
C THR A 2 5.41 -20.71 -15.29
N GLY A 3 4.21 -21.10 -15.75
CA GLY A 3 3.22 -20.17 -16.34
C GLY A 3 2.49 -19.24 -15.35
N ASN A 4 2.25 -19.65 -14.11
CA ASN A 4 1.33 -18.91 -13.21
C ASN A 4 2.00 -17.76 -12.44
N LYS A 5 3.33 -17.77 -12.28
CA LYS A 5 4.05 -16.71 -11.54
C LYS A 5 4.06 -15.39 -12.31
N GLY A 6 4.33 -15.44 -13.63
CA GLY A 6 4.29 -14.25 -14.49
C GLY A 6 2.88 -13.66 -14.61
N LEU A 7 1.85 -14.50 -14.63
CA LEU A 7 0.45 -14.06 -14.62
C LEU A 7 0.09 -13.29 -13.35
N PHE A 8 0.55 -13.73 -12.17
CA PHE A 8 0.40 -12.95 -10.94
C PHE A 8 0.95 -11.53 -11.13
N PHE A 9 2.20 -11.42 -11.61
CA PHE A 9 2.86 -10.13 -11.80
C PHE A 9 2.15 -9.26 -12.86
N MET A 10 1.67 -9.87 -13.94
CA MET A 10 0.94 -9.16 -14.98
C MET A 10 -0.39 -8.62 -14.47
N VAL A 11 -1.17 -9.44 -13.77
CA VAL A 11 -2.50 -9.06 -13.26
C VAL A 11 -2.39 -7.93 -12.25
N PHE A 12 -1.52 -8.03 -11.23
CA PHE A 12 -1.42 -6.94 -10.26
C PHE A 12 -0.87 -5.65 -10.92
N THR A 13 0.09 -5.75 -11.85
CA THR A 13 0.66 -4.58 -12.53
C THR A 13 -0.42 -3.85 -13.34
N LEU A 14 -1.23 -4.60 -14.10
CA LEU A 14 -2.30 -4.03 -14.91
C LEU A 14 -3.37 -3.40 -14.02
N SER A 15 -3.80 -4.09 -12.96
CA SER A 15 -4.75 -3.53 -11.99
C SER A 15 -4.23 -2.27 -11.31
N SER A 16 -2.94 -2.25 -10.93
CA SER A 16 -2.28 -1.09 -10.33
C SER A 16 -2.20 0.09 -11.30
N LEU A 17 -1.87 -0.17 -12.57
CA LEU A 17 -1.81 0.88 -13.58
C LEU A 17 -3.18 1.50 -13.83
N LEU A 18 -4.23 0.67 -13.96
CA LEU A 18 -5.59 1.13 -14.23
C LEU A 18 -6.14 1.98 -13.08
N ILE A 19 -5.98 1.53 -11.83
CA ILE A 19 -6.53 2.25 -10.69
C ILE A 19 -5.85 3.60 -10.44
N ARG A 20 -4.56 3.75 -10.82
CA ARG A 20 -3.79 4.98 -10.61
C ARG A 20 -4.43 6.21 -11.26
N PHE A 21 -5.04 6.03 -12.45
CA PHE A 21 -5.74 7.12 -13.16
C PHE A 21 -6.95 7.65 -12.38
N VAL A 22 -7.58 6.79 -11.58
CA VAL A 22 -8.75 7.13 -10.76
C VAL A 22 -8.31 7.60 -9.37
N ALA A 23 -7.33 6.92 -8.77
CA ALA A 23 -6.90 7.13 -7.39
C ALA A 23 -6.45 8.56 -7.12
N GLY A 24 -5.73 9.20 -8.05
CA GLY A 24 -5.28 10.59 -7.89
C GLY A 24 -6.45 11.53 -7.65
N LYS A 25 -7.39 11.59 -8.59
CA LYS A 25 -8.58 12.45 -8.52
C LYS A 25 -9.45 12.16 -7.30
N VAL A 26 -9.67 10.88 -6.99
CA VAL A 26 -10.47 10.47 -5.84
C VAL A 26 -9.79 10.90 -4.53
N SER A 27 -8.47 10.80 -4.44
CA SER A 27 -7.75 11.26 -3.23
C SER A 27 -7.71 12.77 -3.06
N ASP A 28 -7.73 13.54 -4.14
CA ASP A 28 -7.88 15.00 -4.09
C ASP A 28 -9.28 15.38 -3.57
N GLN A 29 -10.33 14.67 -4.03
CA GLN A 29 -11.72 14.98 -3.71
C GLN A 29 -12.16 14.55 -2.31
N TYR A 30 -11.84 13.32 -1.90
CA TYR A 30 -12.29 12.74 -0.63
C TYR A 30 -11.26 12.89 0.50
N GLY A 31 -10.10 13.46 0.20
CA GLY A 31 -9.00 13.66 1.13
C GLY A 31 -8.01 12.49 1.16
N ARG A 32 -6.73 12.85 1.22
CA ARG A 32 -5.60 11.90 1.18
C ARG A 32 -5.71 10.79 2.21
N THR A 33 -5.95 11.17 3.46
CA THR A 33 -5.93 10.26 4.61
C THR A 33 -7.08 9.25 4.57
N PHE A 34 -8.24 9.66 4.05
CA PHE A 34 -9.39 8.78 3.84
C PHE A 34 -9.06 7.69 2.80
N ILE A 35 -8.49 8.10 1.66
CA ILE A 35 -8.10 7.14 0.62
C ILE A 35 -6.96 6.22 1.06
N ILE A 36 -6.00 6.71 1.84
CA ILE A 36 -4.95 5.86 2.43
C ILE A 36 -5.55 4.80 3.35
N LYS A 37 -6.51 5.15 4.21
CA LYS A 37 -7.20 4.18 5.10
C LYS A 37 -7.91 3.10 4.30
N ILE A 38 -8.67 3.47 3.27
CA ILE A 38 -9.35 2.52 2.38
C ILE A 38 -8.32 1.62 1.70
N SER A 39 -7.26 2.20 1.15
CA SER A 39 -6.23 1.46 0.43
C SER A 39 -5.51 0.45 1.34
N LEU A 40 -5.20 0.84 2.58
CA LEU A 40 -4.61 -0.06 3.57
C LEU A 40 -5.55 -1.20 3.97
N ALA A 41 -6.85 -0.94 4.12
CA ALA A 41 -7.84 -1.99 4.40
C ALA A 41 -7.94 -3.00 3.25
N ILE A 42 -8.03 -2.52 2.01
CA ILE A 42 -8.04 -3.36 0.80
C ILE A 42 -6.71 -4.14 0.69
N LEU A 43 -5.58 -3.49 0.96
CA LEU A 43 -4.26 -4.13 0.94
C LEU A 43 -4.19 -5.29 1.94
N MET A 44 -4.63 -5.07 3.18
CA MET A 44 -4.67 -6.10 4.21
C MET A 44 -5.51 -7.30 3.77
N VAL A 45 -6.73 -7.07 3.25
CA VAL A 45 -7.60 -8.13 2.74
C VAL A 45 -6.94 -8.89 1.59
N SER A 46 -6.27 -8.19 0.66
CA SER A 46 -5.57 -8.83 -0.45
C SER A 46 -4.39 -9.69 0.00
N LEU A 47 -3.61 -9.24 0.99
CA LEU A 47 -2.48 -9.99 1.54
C LEU A 47 -2.95 -11.29 2.21
N LEU A 48 -4.03 -11.22 2.99
CA LEU A 48 -4.65 -12.41 3.56
C LEU A 48 -5.20 -13.33 2.47
N GLY A 49 -5.87 -12.76 1.45
CA GLY A 49 -6.35 -13.51 0.29
C GLY A 49 -5.25 -14.27 -0.43
N ILE A 50 -4.07 -13.65 -0.61
CA ILE A 50 -2.88 -14.30 -1.18
C ILE A 50 -2.36 -15.41 -0.25
N ALA A 51 -2.30 -15.17 1.07
CA ALA A 51 -1.81 -16.15 2.04
C ALA A 51 -2.65 -17.43 2.07
N PHE A 52 -3.97 -17.32 1.92
CA PHE A 52 -4.91 -18.46 1.90
C PHE A 52 -5.17 -19.02 0.50
N ALA A 53 -4.41 -18.60 -0.51
CA ALA A 53 -4.67 -19.01 -1.89
C ALA A 53 -4.38 -20.50 -2.13
N THR A 54 -5.43 -21.29 -2.34
CA THR A 54 -5.34 -22.72 -2.66
C THR A 54 -5.45 -23.01 -4.16
N SER A 55 -5.92 -22.05 -4.95
CA SER A 55 -6.13 -22.15 -6.40
C SER A 55 -5.44 -21.01 -7.14
N SER A 56 -4.97 -21.29 -8.36
CA SER A 56 -4.38 -20.26 -9.24
C SER A 56 -5.37 -19.14 -9.56
N PHE A 57 -6.66 -19.46 -9.73
CA PHE A 57 -7.69 -18.45 -9.97
C PHE A 57 -7.84 -17.51 -8.76
N TRP A 58 -7.88 -18.08 -7.55
CA TRP A 58 -7.96 -17.29 -6.32
C TRP A 58 -6.73 -16.39 -6.14
N LEU A 59 -5.54 -16.92 -6.43
CA LEU A 59 -4.30 -16.15 -6.38
C LEU A 59 -4.32 -14.96 -7.35
N MET A 60 -4.85 -15.14 -8.57
CA MET A 60 -5.00 -14.07 -9.56
C MET A 60 -6.04 -13.02 -9.14
N ALA A 61 -7.17 -13.45 -8.55
CA ALA A 61 -8.15 -12.52 -8.01
C ALA A 61 -7.56 -11.69 -6.87
N ALA A 62 -6.87 -12.33 -5.93
CA ALA A 62 -6.22 -11.66 -4.82
C ALA A 62 -5.09 -10.71 -5.29
N SER A 63 -4.35 -11.08 -6.34
CA SER A 63 -3.31 -10.22 -6.94
C SER A 63 -3.89 -9.00 -7.65
N ALA A 64 -5.05 -9.11 -8.30
CA ALA A 64 -5.75 -7.97 -8.88
C ALA A 64 -6.13 -6.96 -7.78
N VAL A 65 -6.70 -7.45 -6.67
CA VAL A 65 -7.06 -6.61 -5.51
C VAL A 65 -5.82 -5.98 -4.88
N TYR A 66 -4.72 -6.73 -4.77
CA TYR A 66 -3.43 -6.19 -4.33
C TYR A 66 -2.92 -5.08 -5.24
N GLY A 67 -3.05 -5.26 -6.56
CA GLY A 67 -2.73 -4.24 -7.57
C GLY A 67 -3.56 -2.97 -7.38
N VAL A 68 -4.87 -3.12 -7.16
CA VAL A 68 -5.79 -2.00 -6.86
C VAL A 68 -5.33 -1.26 -5.61
N ALA A 69 -5.10 -1.98 -4.51
CA ALA A 69 -4.71 -1.38 -3.24
C ALA A 69 -3.39 -0.61 -3.34
N THR A 70 -2.35 -1.21 -3.95
CA THR A 70 -1.04 -0.58 -4.11
C THR A 70 -1.06 0.59 -5.10
N GLY A 71 -1.86 0.47 -6.17
CA GLY A 71 -2.05 1.53 -7.16
C GLY A 71 -2.80 2.74 -6.61
N MET A 72 -3.64 2.57 -5.58
CA MET A 72 -4.24 3.67 -4.84
C MET A 72 -3.28 4.24 -3.79
N LEU A 73 -2.65 3.37 -3.01
CA LEU A 73 -1.83 3.74 -1.86
C LEU A 73 -0.61 4.56 -2.27
N SER A 74 0.15 4.08 -3.26
CA SER A 74 1.44 4.69 -3.66
C SER A 74 1.32 6.17 -4.06
N PRO A 75 0.50 6.56 -5.06
CA PRO A 75 0.38 7.97 -5.44
C PRO A 75 -0.25 8.82 -4.33
N THR A 76 -1.19 8.26 -3.56
CA THR A 76 -1.86 9.01 -2.49
C THR A 76 -0.90 9.33 -1.34
N VAL A 77 -0.07 8.38 -0.92
CA VAL A 77 0.95 8.61 0.12
C VAL A 77 1.99 9.62 -0.37
N SER A 78 2.46 9.51 -1.62
CA SER A 78 3.40 10.49 -2.18
C SER A 78 2.82 11.91 -2.21
N ALA A 79 1.56 12.05 -2.63
CA ALA A 79 0.88 13.34 -2.61
C ALA A 79 0.68 13.86 -1.17
N TRP A 80 0.29 12.98 -0.24
CA TRP A 80 0.13 13.33 1.17
C TRP A 80 1.44 13.78 1.83
N THR A 81 2.57 13.15 1.50
CA THR A 81 3.90 13.58 1.95
C THR A 81 4.23 15.01 1.46
N ILE A 82 3.88 15.32 0.20
CA ILE A 82 4.05 16.67 -0.35
C ILE A 82 3.14 17.66 0.37
N ASP A 83 1.87 17.31 0.61
CA ASP A 83 0.88 18.15 1.30
C ASP A 83 1.31 18.47 2.75
N LEU A 84 1.98 17.53 3.42
CA LEU A 84 2.52 17.72 4.78
C LEU A 84 3.85 18.49 4.82
N SER A 85 4.51 18.67 3.68
CA SER A 85 5.84 19.28 3.62
C SER A 85 5.78 20.81 3.60
N LYS A 86 6.81 21.45 4.17
CA LYS A 86 6.95 22.91 4.11
C LYS A 86 7.28 23.38 2.68
N PRO A 87 6.88 24.60 2.29
CA PRO A 87 7.33 25.22 1.04
C PRO A 87 8.85 25.17 0.93
N GLY A 88 9.38 24.78 -0.24
CA GLY A 88 10.82 24.62 -0.47
C GLY A 88 11.47 23.35 0.13
N GLN A 89 10.74 22.55 0.92
CA GLN A 89 11.24 21.29 1.52
C GLN A 89 10.60 20.03 0.94
N ARG A 90 9.76 20.17 -0.08
CA ARG A 90 9.08 19.06 -0.77
C ARG A 90 10.05 17.97 -1.23
N GLY A 91 11.16 18.37 -1.84
CA GLY A 91 12.20 17.42 -2.28
C GLY A 91 12.80 16.61 -1.12
N LYS A 92 13.06 17.27 0.03
CA LYS A 92 13.57 16.59 1.23
C LYS A 92 12.53 15.62 1.80
N ALA A 93 11.27 16.03 1.89
CA ALA A 93 10.19 15.17 2.41
C ALA A 93 10.00 13.91 1.55
N VAL A 94 9.98 14.08 0.22
CA VAL A 94 9.87 12.96 -0.72
C VAL A 94 11.12 12.06 -0.65
N ALA A 95 12.32 12.62 -0.57
CA ALA A 95 13.54 11.84 -0.39
C ALA A 95 13.51 11.01 0.90
N THR A 96 13.07 11.59 2.02
CA THR A 96 12.88 10.87 3.29
C THR A 96 11.87 9.73 3.15
N MET A 97 10.73 9.97 2.48
CA MET A 97 9.76 8.90 2.20
C MET A 97 10.39 7.73 1.42
N TYR A 98 11.17 8.02 0.38
CA TYR A 98 11.85 6.98 -0.39
C TYR A 98 12.92 6.23 0.41
N ILE A 99 13.67 6.91 1.29
CA ILE A 99 14.62 6.24 2.18
C ILE A 99 13.89 5.21 3.07
N PHE A 100 12.75 5.57 3.66
CA PHE A 100 11.95 4.62 4.45
C PHE A 100 11.37 3.48 3.60
N LEU A 101 10.99 3.76 2.35
CA LEU A 101 10.55 2.72 1.41
C LEU A 101 11.66 1.70 1.15
N GLU A 102 12.88 2.18 0.84
CA GLU A 102 14.04 1.31 0.59
C GLU A 102 14.43 0.49 1.82
N ILE A 103 14.36 1.09 3.02
CA ILE A 103 14.55 0.36 4.28
C ILE A 103 13.49 -0.76 4.42
N GLY A 104 12.23 -0.47 4.09
CA GLY A 104 11.15 -1.44 4.11
C GLY A 104 11.36 -2.59 3.12
N ILE A 105 11.79 -2.29 1.90
CA ILE A 105 12.13 -3.28 0.86
C ILE A 105 13.29 -4.16 1.33
N GLY A 106 14.37 -3.55 1.82
CA GLY A 106 15.55 -4.27 2.31
C GLY A 106 15.22 -5.17 3.50
N ALA A 107 14.53 -4.64 4.51
CA ALA A 107 14.10 -5.42 5.68
C ALA A 107 13.15 -6.56 5.29
N GLY A 108 12.18 -6.30 4.41
CA GLY A 108 11.27 -7.31 3.90
C GLY A 108 11.99 -8.42 3.12
N ALA A 109 12.97 -8.07 2.27
CA ALA A 109 13.76 -9.03 1.52
C ALA A 109 14.64 -9.90 2.42
N LEU A 110 15.24 -9.33 3.47
CA LEU A 110 16.02 -10.09 4.46
C LEU A 110 15.15 -11.05 5.28
N LEU A 111 13.98 -10.59 5.74
CA LEU A 111 13.01 -11.44 6.45
C LEU A 111 12.49 -12.56 5.56
N ALA A 112 12.12 -12.23 4.32
CA ALA A 112 11.69 -13.23 3.36
C ALA A 112 12.83 -14.24 3.11
N GLY A 113 14.03 -13.77 2.79
CA GLY A 113 15.19 -14.62 2.50
C GLY A 113 15.51 -15.59 3.64
N SER A 114 15.53 -15.13 4.89
CA SER A 114 15.81 -16.00 6.05
C SER A 114 14.74 -17.06 6.28
N MET A 115 13.47 -16.76 5.98
CA MET A 115 12.35 -17.69 6.11
C MET A 115 12.25 -18.66 4.91
N PHE A 116 12.61 -18.20 3.71
CA PHE A 116 12.52 -18.98 2.46
C PHE A 116 13.58 -20.07 2.34
N ILE A 117 14.71 -19.94 3.03
CA ILE A 117 15.81 -20.93 2.96
C ILE A 117 15.38 -22.28 3.54
N THR A 118 14.37 -22.31 4.42
CA THR A 118 14.05 -23.48 5.25
C THR A 118 12.93 -24.35 4.67
N ASP A 119 11.84 -23.76 4.16
CA ASP A 119 10.71 -24.50 3.54
C ASP A 119 9.80 -23.56 2.72
N VAL A 120 9.32 -24.01 1.56
CA VAL A 120 8.32 -23.34 0.72
C VAL A 120 6.97 -23.19 1.45
N SER A 121 6.69 -24.05 2.44
CA SER A 121 5.53 -23.93 3.32
C SER A 121 5.50 -22.61 4.12
N THR A 122 6.62 -21.87 4.16
CA THR A 122 6.75 -20.62 4.91
C THR A 122 6.17 -19.40 4.17
N ILE A 123 5.85 -19.50 2.87
CA ILE A 123 5.33 -18.40 2.05
C ILE A 123 4.14 -17.65 2.68
N PRO A 124 3.08 -18.31 3.17
CA PRO A 124 1.93 -17.63 3.76
C PRO A 124 2.28 -16.79 4.99
N TYR A 125 3.29 -17.21 5.77
CA TYR A 125 3.70 -16.48 6.98
C TYR A 125 4.27 -15.09 6.66
N ILE A 126 4.96 -14.95 5.53
CA ILE A 126 5.47 -13.65 5.07
C ILE A 126 4.30 -12.71 4.79
N PHE A 127 3.26 -13.20 4.11
CA PHE A 127 2.05 -12.42 3.85
C PHE A 127 1.29 -12.06 5.12
N TYR A 128 1.26 -12.94 6.14
CA TYR A 128 0.68 -12.60 7.45
C TYR A 128 1.47 -11.49 8.17
N ILE A 129 2.80 -11.52 8.13
CA ILE A 129 3.64 -10.45 8.69
C ILE A 129 3.36 -9.13 7.96
N CYS A 130 3.31 -9.14 6.63
CA CYS A 130 2.95 -7.95 5.86
C CYS A 130 1.53 -7.44 6.20
N ALA A 131 0.57 -8.34 6.38
CA ALA A 131 -0.80 -7.99 6.77
C ALA A 131 -0.84 -7.36 8.17
N ALA A 132 -0.07 -7.90 9.12
CA ALA A 132 0.04 -7.35 10.47
C ALA A 132 0.66 -5.94 10.48
N ILE A 133 1.73 -5.71 9.70
CA ILE A 133 2.34 -4.38 9.55
C ILE A 133 1.35 -3.40 8.91
N THR A 134 0.65 -3.84 7.87
CA THR A 134 -0.40 -3.05 7.20
C THR A 134 -1.53 -2.69 8.17
N PHE A 135 -1.94 -3.64 9.01
CA PHE A 135 -2.95 -3.43 10.04
C PHE A 135 -2.48 -2.42 11.09
N MET A 136 -1.24 -2.51 11.57
CA MET A 136 -0.67 -1.52 12.50
C MET A 136 -0.67 -0.11 11.89
N ALA A 137 -0.31 0.03 10.61
CA ALA A 137 -0.37 1.31 9.91
C ALA A 137 -1.81 1.85 9.80
N LEU A 138 -2.79 0.98 9.54
CA LEU A 138 -4.21 1.34 9.51
C LEU A 138 -4.70 1.80 10.89
N VAL A 139 -4.36 1.07 11.95
CA VAL A 139 -4.70 1.43 13.34
C VAL A 139 -4.06 2.76 13.72
N TYR A 140 -2.80 2.99 13.38
CA TYR A 140 -2.12 4.26 13.61
C TYR A 140 -2.87 5.43 12.96
N LEU A 141 -3.25 5.29 11.68
CA LEU A 141 -4.00 6.32 10.97
C LEU A 141 -5.42 6.53 11.51
N TRP A 142 -6.02 5.51 12.10
CA TRP A 142 -7.38 5.58 12.61
C TRP A 142 -7.45 6.16 14.03
N VAL A 143 -6.53 5.75 14.91
CA VAL A 143 -6.54 6.10 16.34
C VAL A 143 -5.69 7.32 16.66
N ILE A 144 -4.49 7.41 16.08
CA ILE A 144 -3.46 8.38 16.50
C ILE A 144 -3.48 9.61 15.61
N TYR A 145 -3.63 9.42 14.30
CA TYR A 145 -3.63 10.53 13.36
C TYR A 145 -4.95 11.33 13.44
N LYS A 146 -4.86 12.53 14.01
CA LYS A 146 -5.92 13.53 13.96
C LYS A 146 -5.65 14.47 12.78
N PRO A 147 -6.53 14.51 11.75
CA PRO A 147 -6.40 15.49 10.68
C PRO A 147 -6.39 16.90 11.29
N LYS A 148 -5.49 17.78 10.85
CA LYS A 148 -5.64 19.20 11.16
C LYS A 148 -6.96 19.64 10.51
N ALA A 149 -7.96 19.99 11.33
CA ALA A 149 -9.19 20.58 10.82
C ALA A 149 -8.84 21.80 9.97
N ASN A 150 -9.38 21.86 8.74
CA ASN A 150 -9.23 23.02 7.86
C ASN A 150 -9.74 24.27 8.59
N LEU A 151 -8.83 25.17 8.96
CA LEU A 151 -9.15 26.45 9.61
C LEU A 151 -9.53 27.56 8.60
N ASP A 152 -9.81 27.23 7.33
CA ASP A 152 -9.90 28.22 6.25
C ASP A 152 -11.28 28.34 5.58
N THR A 153 -12.38 27.95 6.25
CA THR A 153 -13.75 28.11 5.68
C THR A 153 -14.65 29.12 6.40
N LYS A 154 -14.11 30.04 7.22
CA LYS A 154 -14.93 31.04 7.93
C LYS A 154 -14.46 32.51 7.87
N THR A 155 -13.65 32.92 6.89
CA THR A 155 -13.24 34.34 6.76
C THR A 155 -13.65 35.03 5.45
N ILE A 156 -14.53 34.41 4.65
CA ILE A 156 -15.13 35.08 3.50
C ILE A 156 -16.64 34.77 3.48
N SER A 157 -17.38 35.43 4.35
CA SER A 157 -18.83 35.65 4.22
C SER A 157 -19.15 37.04 4.72
#